data_AF-A0A3L7S9Q0-F1
#
_entry.id   AF-A0A3L7S9Q0-F1
#
_cell.length_a   1.000
_cell.length_b   1.000
_cell.length_c   1.000
_cell.angle_alpha   90.00
_cell.angle_beta   90.00
_cell.angle_gamma   90.00
#
_symmetry.space_group_name_H-M   'P 1'
#
loop_
_entity.id
_entity.type
_entity.pdbx_description
1 polymer ?
#
loop_
_entity_poly.entity_id
_entity_poly.type
_entity_poly.pdbx_seq_one_letter_code
_entity_poly.pdbx_strand_id
1 'polypeptide(L)'
;DDLCDRGGYRWRIPADAAVLRISKSDRELTPGGVIQRIGPFRLAIEPAQIRPVIGEPLQRLLRVRGRLSVEPRIRPLFLAIAAADLKGMTEHRQPLVPWNPDAKYEHPVGDGGHEVPVAWDFSLAEGTELKSLQIQGKFFCQIAAATERVVFDQTSLARGTIRRRGGVSVRLREALFSPTETNELDAEIGVAVSYDTGGPAFESHRTWIFHNAVYLETKSGTRVRFTDFETTQQADGAVAVDYRWRKLPAPANQYRFVYEAPTLILDLPIEVDLQEIPVRE
;
A
#
# COMPACT_ATOMS: atom_id res chain seq x y z
N ASP A 1 21.01 4.54 -0.71
CA ASP A 1 21.54 4.27 0.64
C ASP A 1 23.03 4.43 0.70
N ASP A 2 23.88 3.47 0.28
CA ASP A 2 25.34 3.58 0.41
C ASP A 2 25.91 4.93 -0.09
N LEU A 3 25.46 5.40 -1.26
CA LEU A 3 25.86 6.70 -1.81
C LEU A 3 25.30 7.90 -1.01
N CYS A 4 24.12 7.74 -0.42
CA CYS A 4 23.52 8.74 0.45
C CYS A 4 24.19 8.76 1.83
N ASP A 5 24.46 7.60 2.41
CA ASP A 5 25.11 7.42 3.71
C ASP A 5 26.54 7.98 3.67
N ARG A 6 27.31 7.65 2.63
CA ARG A 6 28.66 8.22 2.41
C ARG A 6 28.64 9.73 2.21
N GLY A 7 27.55 10.27 1.66
CA GLY A 7 27.43 11.70 1.34
C GLY A 7 26.67 12.54 2.37
N GLY A 8 26.18 11.95 3.47
CA GLY A 8 25.32 12.68 4.41
C GLY A 8 23.98 13.14 3.80
N TYR A 9 23.46 12.34 2.88
CA TYR A 9 22.17 12.56 2.22
C TYR A 9 21.16 11.53 2.68
N ARG A 10 19.88 11.84 2.45
CA ARG A 10 18.77 10.90 2.48
C ARG A 10 18.04 10.96 1.16
N TRP A 11 17.45 9.86 0.74
CA TRP A 11 16.54 9.85 -0.39
C TRP A 11 15.13 9.49 0.08
N ARG A 12 14.14 9.97 -0.65
CA ARG A 12 12.75 9.54 -0.55
C ARG A 12 12.14 9.49 -1.92
N ILE A 13 11.12 8.66 -2.09
CA ILE A 13 10.26 8.71 -3.27
C ILE A 13 8.99 9.43 -2.84
N PRO A 14 8.72 10.65 -3.32
CA PRO A 14 7.47 11.35 -3.03
C PRO A 14 6.27 10.55 -3.54
N ALA A 15 5.17 10.53 -2.79
CA ALA A 15 3.93 9.84 -3.17
C ALA A 15 3.32 10.38 -4.48
N ASP A 16 3.57 11.65 -4.79
CA ASP A 16 3.01 12.37 -5.93
C ASP A 16 3.89 12.33 -7.19
N ALA A 17 5.11 11.77 -7.12
CA ALA A 17 6.06 11.85 -8.22
C ALA A 17 6.93 10.60 -8.36
N ALA A 18 7.05 10.11 -9.59
CA ALA A 18 7.97 9.00 -9.96
C ALA A 18 9.43 9.47 -10.04
N VAL A 19 9.90 10.21 -9.02
CA VAL A 19 11.26 10.75 -8.94
C VAL A 19 11.92 10.39 -7.61
N LEU A 20 13.21 10.12 -7.65
CA LEU A 20 14.02 10.00 -6.45
C LEU A 20 14.39 11.40 -5.95
N ARG A 21 13.89 11.81 -4.78
CA ARG A 21 14.29 13.07 -4.16
C ARG A 21 15.41 12.81 -3.16
N ILE A 22 16.61 13.29 -3.49
CA ILE A 22 17.77 13.30 -2.59
C ILE A 22 17.79 14.64 -1.86
N SER A 23 17.98 14.63 -0.55
CA SER A 23 18.10 15.83 0.29
C SER A 23 19.22 15.64 1.29
N LYS A 24 19.86 16.74 1.70
CA LYS A 24 20.81 16.72 2.82
C LYS A 24 20.08 16.24 4.07
N SER A 25 20.69 15.35 4.86
CA SER A 25 20.06 14.83 6.07
C SER A 25 20.05 15.90 7.18
N ASP A 26 19.09 16.82 7.17
CA ASP A 26 18.90 17.78 8.27
C ASP A 26 18.28 17.14 9.52
N ARG A 27 17.89 15.86 9.42
CA ARG A 27 17.55 14.99 10.54
C ARG A 27 18.47 13.79 10.48
N GLU A 28 19.21 13.55 11.55
CA GLU A 28 19.81 12.26 11.85
C GLU A 28 18.77 11.16 11.57
N LEU A 29 19.13 10.11 10.84
CA LEU A 29 18.56 8.79 11.10
C LEU A 29 18.50 8.68 12.63
N THR A 30 17.33 8.43 13.24
CA THR A 30 17.25 8.31 14.70
C THR A 30 18.43 7.45 15.14
N PRO A 31 19.45 8.00 15.85
CA PRO A 31 20.71 7.29 16.01
C PRO A 31 20.44 5.92 16.63
N GLY A 32 20.85 4.84 15.96
CA GLY A 32 20.63 3.46 16.43
C GLY A 32 19.43 2.70 15.85
N GLY A 33 18.86 3.07 14.70
CA GLY A 33 17.94 2.18 13.97
C GLY A 33 18.65 1.02 13.25
N VAL A 34 17.93 -0.05 12.91
CA VAL A 34 18.44 -1.21 12.15
C VAL A 34 17.79 -1.25 10.77
N ILE A 35 18.56 -1.60 9.74
CA ILE A 35 18.08 -1.68 8.35
C ILE A 35 18.37 -3.07 7.78
N GLN A 36 17.37 -3.69 7.17
CA GLN A 36 17.50 -4.92 6.39
C GLN A 36 17.03 -4.69 4.95
N ARG A 37 17.76 -5.25 3.97
CA ARG A 37 17.38 -5.24 2.55
C ARG A 37 17.02 -6.64 2.10
N ILE A 38 15.87 -6.77 1.46
CA ILE A 38 15.27 -8.07 1.12
C ILE A 38 14.72 -7.94 -0.31
N GLY A 39 15.54 -8.28 -1.30
CA GLY A 39 15.18 -8.08 -2.71
C GLY A 39 14.75 -6.63 -3.00
N PRO A 40 13.52 -6.39 -3.51
CA PRO A 40 13.03 -5.04 -3.82
C PRO A 40 12.55 -4.25 -2.60
N PHE A 41 12.76 -4.78 -1.39
CA PHE A 41 12.27 -4.19 -0.15
C PHE A 41 13.41 -3.69 0.74
N ARG A 42 13.15 -2.60 1.45
CA ARG A 42 14.02 -2.04 2.49
C ARG A 42 13.22 -1.86 3.76
N LEU A 43 13.50 -2.67 4.77
CA LEU A 43 12.90 -2.55 6.10
C LEU A 43 13.82 -1.72 6.99
N ALA A 44 13.35 -0.58 7.49
CA ALA A 44 14.08 0.25 8.43
C ALA A 44 13.30 0.33 9.74
N ILE A 45 13.92 -0.15 10.81
CA ILE A 45 13.36 -0.21 12.15
C ILE A 45 14.01 0.85 13.04
N GLU A 46 13.18 1.58 13.76
CA GLU A 46 13.56 2.54 14.79
C GLU A 46 13.93 1.80 16.09
N PRO A 47 14.69 2.42 17.01
CA PRO A 47 14.88 1.85 18.34
C PRO A 47 13.55 1.48 18.98
N ALA A 48 13.45 0.27 19.53
CA ALA A 48 12.23 -0.22 20.16
C ALA A 48 11.95 0.57 21.44
N GLN A 49 10.68 0.68 21.80
CA GLN A 49 10.23 1.49 22.94
C GLN A 49 9.47 0.64 23.94
N ILE A 50 9.79 0.76 25.22
CA ILE A 50 9.01 0.15 26.29
C ILE A 50 7.84 1.07 26.63
N ARG A 51 6.62 0.54 26.70
CA ARG A 51 5.41 1.31 27.03
C ARG A 51 4.55 0.57 28.04
N PRO A 52 4.01 1.25 29.07
CA PRO A 52 3.03 0.64 29.96
C PRO A 52 1.71 0.39 29.22
N VAL A 53 1.00 -0.66 29.60
CA VAL A 53 -0.37 -0.89 29.16
C VAL A 53 -1.32 -0.07 30.04
N ILE A 54 -2.19 0.71 29.41
CA ILE A 54 -3.16 1.54 30.12
C ILE A 54 -4.16 0.61 30.82
N GLY A 55 -4.28 0.74 32.14
CA GLY A 55 -5.18 -0.08 32.95
C GLY A 55 -4.53 -1.37 33.50
N GLU A 56 -3.34 -1.74 33.03
CA GLU A 56 -2.59 -2.90 33.52
C GLU A 56 -1.15 -2.47 33.94
N PRO A 57 -0.96 -1.93 35.16
CA PRO A 57 0.30 -1.29 35.56
C PRO A 57 1.51 -2.24 35.61
N LEU A 58 1.27 -3.56 35.76
CA LEU A 58 2.34 -4.58 35.77
C LEU A 58 2.72 -5.06 34.37
N GLN A 59 1.96 -4.65 33.34
CA GLN A 59 2.16 -5.12 31.98
C GLN A 59 2.84 -4.03 31.14
N ARG A 60 3.93 -4.42 30.49
CA ARG A 60 4.70 -3.56 29.60
C ARG A 60 4.74 -4.17 28.21
N LEU A 61 4.68 -3.31 27.20
CA LEU A 61 4.84 -3.68 25.81
C LEU A 61 6.19 -3.19 25.31
N LEU A 62 6.88 -4.04 24.57
CA LEU A 62 8.00 -3.65 23.75
C LEU A 62 7.50 -3.37 22.33
N ARG A 63 7.45 -2.09 21.98
CA ARG A 63 6.97 -1.63 20.68
C ARG A 63 8.10 -1.51 19.69
N VAL A 64 7.95 -2.20 18.57
CA VAL A 64 8.85 -2.10 17.42
C VAL A 64 8.12 -1.33 16.32
N ARG A 65 8.80 -0.32 15.76
CA ARG A 65 8.26 0.54 14.71
C ARG A 65 9.26 0.71 13.60
N GLY A 66 8.76 0.91 12.40
CA GLY A 66 9.60 1.19 11.27
C GLY A 66 8.82 1.50 10.01
N ARG A 67 9.55 1.37 8.90
CA ARG A 67 9.05 1.61 7.54
C ARG A 67 9.56 0.52 6.63
N LEU A 68 8.66 -0.05 5.85
CA LEU A 68 9.00 -0.85 4.68
C LEU A 68 8.97 0.04 3.45
N SER A 69 10.10 0.22 2.79
CA SER A 69 10.16 0.88 1.49
C SER A 69 10.19 -0.15 0.37
N VAL A 70 9.49 0.13 -0.73
CA VAL A 70 9.36 -0.75 -1.90
C VAL A 70 9.96 -0.07 -3.13
N GLU A 71 10.69 -0.81 -3.95
CA GLU A 71 11.21 -0.30 -5.22
C GLU A 71 10.10 0.32 -6.10
N PRO A 72 10.33 1.49 -6.75
CA PRO A 72 9.30 2.20 -7.53
C PRO A 72 8.59 1.39 -8.62
N ARG A 73 9.32 0.45 -9.23
CA ARG A 73 8.81 -0.39 -10.33
C ARG A 73 7.84 -1.48 -9.86
N ILE A 74 7.87 -1.80 -8.57
CA ILE A 74 6.94 -2.73 -7.96
C ILE A 74 5.66 -1.95 -7.66
N ARG A 75 4.52 -2.57 -7.95
CA ARG A 75 3.20 -2.05 -7.61
C ARG A 75 2.66 -2.81 -6.40
N PRO A 76 3.11 -2.48 -5.17
CA PRO A 76 2.59 -3.12 -3.98
C PRO A 76 1.11 -2.76 -3.80
N LEU A 77 0.33 -3.73 -3.37
CA LEU A 77 -1.08 -3.58 -3.05
C LEU A 77 -1.26 -3.58 -1.54
N PHE A 78 -0.77 -4.63 -0.88
CA PHE A 78 -0.88 -4.82 0.57
C PHE A 78 0.39 -5.37 1.17
N LEU A 79 0.60 -5.04 2.44
CA LEU A 79 1.52 -5.73 3.32
C LEU A 79 0.70 -6.53 4.34
N ALA A 80 0.86 -7.85 4.33
CA ALA A 80 0.19 -8.77 5.24
C ALA A 80 1.18 -9.30 6.27
N ILE A 81 0.90 -9.08 7.55
CA ILE A 81 1.74 -9.48 8.68
C ILE A 81 0.89 -10.28 9.67
N ALA A 82 1.25 -11.54 9.92
CA ALA A 82 0.71 -12.30 11.04
C ALA A 82 1.65 -12.14 12.24
N ALA A 83 1.11 -11.75 13.39
CA ALA A 83 1.93 -11.53 14.60
C ALA A 83 2.65 -12.81 15.04
N ALA A 84 2.01 -13.97 14.93
CA ALA A 84 2.60 -15.27 15.23
C ALA A 84 3.82 -15.63 14.36
N ASP A 85 3.95 -15.03 13.17
CA ASP A 85 5.10 -15.27 12.28
C ASP A 85 6.33 -14.43 12.65
N LEU A 86 6.21 -13.53 13.63
CA LEU A 86 7.30 -12.74 14.19
C LEU A 86 7.74 -13.29 15.54
N LYS A 87 9.03 -13.61 15.65
CA LYS A 87 9.68 -14.09 16.86
C LYS A 87 10.67 -13.03 17.35
N GLY A 88 10.49 -12.59 18.58
CA GLY A 88 11.45 -11.72 19.26
C GLY A 88 12.34 -12.53 20.19
N MET A 89 13.59 -12.13 20.34
CA MET A 89 14.50 -12.65 21.37
C MET A 89 15.23 -11.48 22.04
N THR A 90 15.43 -11.58 23.35
CA THR A 90 16.29 -10.65 24.10
C THR A 90 17.78 -10.90 23.81
N GLU A 91 18.66 -10.01 24.25
CA GLU A 91 20.12 -10.20 24.17
C GLU A 91 20.60 -11.45 24.92
N HIS A 92 19.83 -11.92 25.90
CA HIS A 92 20.08 -13.15 26.64
C HIS A 92 19.38 -14.38 26.06
N ARG A 93 18.89 -14.30 24.81
CA ARG A 93 18.17 -15.36 24.09
C ARG A 93 16.88 -15.82 24.77
N GLN A 94 16.26 -14.97 25.59
CA GLN A 94 14.93 -15.25 26.11
C GLN A 94 13.89 -14.90 25.05
N PRO A 95 12.90 -15.77 24.78
CA PRO A 95 11.88 -15.51 23.77
C PRO A 95 10.92 -14.41 24.23
N LEU A 96 10.55 -13.54 23.30
CA LEU A 96 9.49 -12.55 23.46
C LEU A 96 8.25 -13.03 22.71
N VAL A 97 7.09 -12.94 23.37
CA VAL A 97 5.81 -13.35 22.80
C VAL A 97 5.11 -12.13 22.21
N PRO A 98 4.58 -12.20 20.97
CA PRO A 98 3.75 -11.14 20.42
C PRO A 98 2.58 -10.81 21.35
N TRP A 99 2.26 -9.53 21.53
CA TRP A 99 1.17 -9.09 22.42
C TRP A 99 -0.18 -9.70 22.05
N ASN A 100 -0.46 -9.78 20.75
CA ASN A 100 -1.64 -10.41 20.20
C ASN A 100 -1.22 -11.40 19.10
N PRO A 101 -0.91 -12.67 19.44
CA PRO A 101 -0.35 -13.63 18.49
C PRO A 101 -1.32 -13.99 17.37
N ASP A 102 -2.63 -13.93 17.62
CA ASP A 102 -3.67 -14.22 16.63
C ASP A 102 -3.94 -13.04 15.67
N ALA A 103 -3.31 -11.87 15.91
CA ALA A 103 -3.50 -10.71 15.07
C ALA A 103 -2.93 -10.91 13.66
N LYS A 104 -3.75 -10.54 12.67
CA LYS A 104 -3.36 -10.43 11.27
C LYS A 104 -3.56 -8.99 10.84
N TYR A 105 -2.48 -8.33 10.46
CA TYR A 105 -2.45 -6.94 10.03
C TYR A 105 -2.37 -6.88 8.51
N GLU A 106 -3.23 -6.06 7.92
CA GLU A 106 -3.17 -5.71 6.50
C GLU A 106 -2.96 -4.20 6.39
N HIS A 107 -1.83 -3.80 5.83
CA HIS A 107 -1.51 -2.41 5.58
C HIS A 107 -1.66 -2.10 4.10
N PRO A 108 -2.60 -1.21 3.71
CA PRO A 108 -2.71 -0.75 2.33
C PRO A 108 -1.50 0.11 1.98
N VAL A 109 -1.02 -0.03 0.75
CA VAL A 109 0.16 0.69 0.28
C VAL A 109 -0.29 1.85 -0.61
N GLY A 110 -0.60 3.02 -0.01
CA GLY A 110 -1.35 4.15 -0.61
C GLY A 110 -0.85 4.68 -1.97
N ASP A 111 -1.54 5.67 -2.54
CA ASP A 111 -1.16 6.25 -3.84
C ASP A 111 0.28 6.80 -3.81
N GLY A 112 1.15 6.28 -4.71
CA GLY A 112 2.61 6.49 -4.65
C GLY A 112 3.35 5.58 -3.68
N GLY A 113 2.72 4.46 -3.33
CA GLY A 113 3.01 3.51 -2.26
C GLY A 113 4.38 2.86 -2.29
N HIS A 114 5.38 3.65 -1.94
CA HIS A 114 6.76 3.19 -1.84
C HIS A 114 7.25 3.15 -0.39
N GLU A 115 6.38 3.47 0.58
CA GLU A 115 6.67 3.39 2.00
C GLU A 115 5.42 2.99 2.80
N VAL A 116 5.54 1.95 3.61
CA VAL A 116 4.48 1.42 4.47
C VAL A 116 4.97 1.48 5.92
N PRO A 117 4.27 2.19 6.83
CA PRO A 117 4.61 2.14 8.24
C PRO A 117 4.33 0.73 8.77
N VAL A 118 5.26 0.19 9.53
CA VAL A 118 5.10 -1.11 10.18
C VAL A 118 5.25 -0.96 11.68
N ALA A 119 4.44 -1.67 12.43
CA ALA A 119 4.53 -1.71 13.88
C ALA A 119 4.01 -3.04 14.42
N TRP A 120 4.66 -3.54 15.46
CA TRP A 120 4.21 -4.70 16.22
C TRP A 120 4.72 -4.59 17.65
N ASP A 121 4.00 -5.24 18.56
CA ASP A 121 4.25 -5.17 20.00
C ASP A 121 4.53 -6.58 20.54
N PHE A 122 5.52 -6.69 21.42
CA PHE A 122 5.77 -7.89 22.22
C PHE A 122 5.41 -7.65 23.69
N SER A 123 4.96 -8.68 24.37
CA SER A 123 4.79 -8.68 25.82
C SER A 123 6.15 -8.68 26.50
N LEU A 124 6.35 -7.77 27.46
CA LEU A 124 7.54 -7.68 28.28
C LEU A 124 7.18 -7.90 29.75
N ALA A 125 7.83 -8.87 30.39
CA ALA A 125 7.63 -9.12 31.81
C ALA A 125 8.09 -7.93 32.66
N GLU A 126 7.49 -7.78 33.83
CA GLU A 126 7.91 -6.77 34.81
C GLU A 126 9.37 -6.99 35.24
N GLY A 127 10.13 -5.92 35.40
CA GLY A 127 11.54 -5.99 35.82
C GLY A 127 12.53 -6.51 34.78
N THR A 128 12.09 -6.92 33.58
CA THR A 128 13.01 -7.22 32.48
C THR A 128 13.71 -5.93 32.04
N GLU A 129 15.03 -5.87 32.27
CA GLU A 129 15.93 -4.94 31.61
C GLU A 129 16.28 -5.48 30.23
N LEU A 130 16.16 -4.65 29.20
CA LEU A 130 16.37 -5.03 27.82
C LEU A 130 17.10 -3.89 27.12
N LYS A 131 18.32 -4.15 26.63
CA LYS A 131 19.14 -3.15 25.91
C LYS A 131 19.02 -3.28 24.41
N SER A 132 18.91 -4.53 23.93
CA SER A 132 18.71 -4.82 22.52
C SER A 132 17.90 -6.09 22.32
N LEU A 133 17.29 -6.22 21.14
CA LEU A 133 16.55 -7.41 20.75
C LEU A 133 16.89 -7.86 19.33
N GLN A 134 16.61 -9.13 19.08
CA GLN A 134 16.61 -9.76 17.78
C GLN A 134 15.17 -10.04 17.36
N ILE A 135 14.87 -9.87 16.07
CA ILE A 135 13.57 -10.21 15.49
C ILE A 135 13.79 -11.05 14.24
N GLN A 136 13.11 -12.19 14.19
CA GLN A 136 13.08 -13.07 13.02
C GLN A 136 11.65 -13.40 12.63
N GLY A 137 11.40 -13.58 11.35
CA GLY A 137 10.06 -13.95 10.91
C GLY A 137 9.84 -13.77 9.43
N LYS A 138 8.58 -13.83 9.03
CA LYS A 138 8.16 -13.70 7.64
C LYS A 138 6.88 -12.91 7.55
N PHE A 139 6.82 -11.99 6.59
CA PHE A 139 5.57 -11.38 6.15
C PHE A 139 5.50 -11.36 4.63
N PHE A 140 4.35 -10.96 4.06
CA PHE A 140 4.13 -10.99 2.62
C PHE A 140 3.73 -9.62 2.10
N CYS A 141 4.35 -9.19 1.01
CA CYS A 141 3.87 -8.06 0.24
C CYS A 141 3.18 -8.57 -1.02
N GLN A 142 1.89 -8.28 -1.14
CA GLN A 142 1.11 -8.58 -2.32
C GLN A 142 1.40 -7.53 -3.37
N ILE A 143 1.75 -7.96 -4.58
CA ILE A 143 2.11 -7.05 -5.68
C ILE A 143 1.23 -7.32 -6.90
N ALA A 144 0.90 -6.27 -7.65
CA ALA A 144 0.37 -6.41 -9.00
C ALA A 144 1.53 -6.68 -9.96
N ALA A 145 1.80 -7.97 -10.22
CA ALA A 145 2.90 -8.41 -11.08
C ALA A 145 2.60 -8.24 -12.58
N ALA A 146 1.31 -8.24 -12.94
CA ALA A 146 0.85 -7.88 -14.28
C ALA A 146 -0.40 -7.01 -14.17
N THR A 147 -0.54 -6.07 -15.11
CA THR A 147 -1.68 -5.15 -15.21
C THR A 147 -2.09 -5.00 -16.66
N GLU A 148 -3.39 -5.00 -16.92
CA GLU A 148 -3.95 -4.80 -18.24
C GLU A 148 -4.79 -3.53 -18.30
N ARG A 149 -4.72 -2.85 -19.45
CA ARG A 149 -5.53 -1.65 -19.70
C ARG A 149 -6.90 -2.06 -20.21
N VAL A 150 -7.94 -1.69 -19.48
CA VAL A 150 -9.33 -1.81 -19.89
C VAL A 150 -9.78 -0.43 -20.37
N VAL A 151 -10.00 -0.29 -21.67
CA VAL A 151 -10.28 1.00 -22.32
C VAL A 151 -11.73 1.03 -22.81
N PHE A 152 -12.41 2.12 -22.48
CA PHE A 152 -13.74 2.46 -22.97
C PHE A 152 -13.65 3.77 -23.74
N ASP A 153 -13.80 3.68 -25.05
CA ASP A 153 -13.85 4.82 -25.96
C ASP A 153 -15.30 5.30 -26.17
N GLN A 154 -15.49 6.32 -27.00
CA GLN A 154 -16.80 6.89 -27.30
C GLN A 154 -17.82 5.88 -27.85
N THR A 155 -17.37 4.81 -28.48
CA THR A 155 -18.26 3.76 -29.00
C THR A 155 -18.62 2.72 -27.94
N SER A 156 -17.94 2.74 -26.79
CA SER A 156 -18.07 1.75 -25.72
C SER A 156 -18.38 2.35 -24.34
N LEU A 157 -18.64 3.67 -24.26
CA LEU A 157 -19.12 4.34 -23.04
C LEU A 157 -20.63 4.15 -22.79
N ALA A 158 -21.26 3.15 -23.40
CA ALA A 158 -22.66 2.84 -23.16
C ALA A 158 -22.83 2.03 -21.87
N ARG A 159 -23.85 2.37 -21.08
CA ARG A 159 -24.24 1.63 -19.86
C ARG A 159 -24.39 0.13 -20.14
N GLY A 160 -23.84 -0.69 -19.24
CA GLY A 160 -23.85 -2.15 -19.35
C GLY A 160 -22.73 -2.72 -20.20
N THR A 161 -21.92 -1.91 -20.88
CA THR A 161 -20.77 -2.41 -21.65
C THR A 161 -19.79 -3.12 -20.73
N ILE A 162 -19.43 -4.36 -21.08
CA ILE A 162 -18.45 -5.16 -20.35
C ILE A 162 -17.19 -5.28 -21.21
N ARG A 163 -16.04 -5.06 -20.58
CA ARG A 163 -14.73 -5.35 -21.16
C ARG A 163 -13.98 -6.30 -20.22
N ARG A 164 -13.38 -7.33 -20.80
CA ARG A 164 -12.63 -8.35 -20.07
C ARG A 164 -11.17 -8.34 -20.50
N ARG A 165 -10.24 -8.46 -19.55
CA ARG A 165 -8.81 -8.62 -19.78
C ARG A 165 -8.26 -9.61 -18.75
N GLY A 166 -7.66 -10.69 -19.23
CA GLY A 166 -7.26 -11.80 -18.37
C GLY A 166 -8.43 -12.31 -17.52
N GLY A 167 -8.19 -12.39 -16.20
CA GLY A 167 -9.17 -12.80 -15.21
C GLY A 167 -10.14 -11.72 -14.74
N VAL A 168 -10.14 -10.52 -15.34
CA VAL A 168 -10.87 -9.35 -14.83
C VAL A 168 -11.94 -8.90 -15.80
N SER A 169 -13.14 -8.66 -15.29
CA SER A 169 -14.25 -8.06 -16.01
C SER A 169 -14.58 -6.70 -15.41
N VAL A 170 -14.58 -5.66 -16.26
CA VAL A 170 -15.00 -4.30 -15.90
C VAL A 170 -16.29 -4.00 -16.66
N ARG A 171 -17.35 -3.73 -15.92
CA ARG A 171 -18.67 -3.37 -16.46
C ARG A 171 -18.93 -1.90 -16.23
N LEU A 172 -19.27 -1.16 -17.27
CA LEU A 172 -19.71 0.22 -17.15
C LEU A 172 -21.13 0.25 -16.57
N ARG A 173 -21.30 0.91 -15.42
CA ARG A 173 -22.61 1.17 -14.81
C ARG A 173 -23.24 2.44 -15.35
N GLU A 174 -22.41 3.46 -15.54
CA GLU A 174 -22.82 4.80 -15.94
C GLU A 174 -21.61 5.58 -16.49
N ALA A 175 -21.85 6.49 -17.42
CA ALA A 175 -20.89 7.48 -17.88
C ALA A 175 -21.64 8.75 -18.24
N LEU A 176 -21.56 9.75 -17.37
CA LEU A 176 -22.19 11.06 -17.52
C LEU A 176 -21.12 12.12 -17.73
N PHE A 177 -21.36 13.00 -18.69
CA PHE A 177 -20.55 14.18 -18.96
C PHE A 177 -21.48 15.39 -18.96
N SER A 178 -21.24 16.33 -18.06
CA SER A 178 -22.12 17.48 -17.81
C SER A 178 -21.34 18.78 -18.03
N PRO A 179 -21.76 19.65 -18.97
CA PRO A 179 -21.13 20.95 -19.15
C PRO A 179 -21.35 21.84 -17.93
N THR A 180 -20.35 22.65 -17.58
CA THR A 180 -20.43 23.66 -16.53
C THR A 180 -20.73 25.04 -17.12
N GLU A 181 -21.09 26.01 -16.27
CA GLU A 181 -21.31 27.42 -16.68
C GLU A 181 -20.06 28.07 -17.31
N THR A 182 -18.88 27.55 -16.99
CA THR A 182 -17.56 28.03 -17.46
C THR A 182 -17.11 27.39 -18.77
N ASN A 183 -17.98 26.65 -19.47
CA ASN A 183 -17.64 25.87 -20.67
C ASN A 183 -16.55 24.80 -20.40
N GLU A 184 -16.40 24.40 -19.14
CA GLU A 184 -15.65 23.21 -18.71
C GLU A 184 -16.60 22.02 -18.66
N LEU A 185 -16.07 20.83 -18.39
CA LEU A 185 -16.85 19.60 -18.33
C LEU A 185 -16.60 18.85 -17.03
N ASP A 186 -17.67 18.46 -16.35
CA ASP A 186 -17.60 17.51 -15.24
C ASP A 186 -17.98 16.12 -15.77
N ALA A 187 -17.38 15.08 -15.19
CA ALA A 187 -17.68 13.70 -15.57
C ALA A 187 -17.89 12.81 -14.35
N GLU A 188 -18.85 11.90 -14.42
CA GLU A 188 -19.07 10.83 -13.46
C GLU A 188 -19.12 9.50 -14.20
N ILE A 189 -18.22 8.58 -13.85
CA ILE A 189 -18.13 7.27 -14.51
C ILE A 189 -18.16 6.17 -13.46
N GLY A 190 -19.24 5.40 -13.51
CA GLY A 190 -19.48 4.26 -12.65
C GLY A 190 -19.03 2.96 -13.29
N VAL A 191 -18.29 2.13 -12.56
CA VAL A 191 -17.90 0.79 -12.96
C VAL A 191 -18.27 -0.24 -11.91
N ALA A 192 -18.47 -1.48 -12.33
CA ALA A 192 -18.49 -2.67 -11.48
C ALA A 192 -17.39 -3.61 -11.94
N VAL A 193 -16.55 -4.06 -11.01
CA VAL A 193 -15.36 -4.86 -11.33
C VAL A 193 -15.46 -6.20 -10.63
N SER A 194 -15.24 -7.27 -11.38
CA SER A 194 -15.23 -8.65 -10.89
C SER A 194 -14.03 -9.42 -11.43
N TYR A 195 -13.59 -10.42 -10.66
CA TYR A 195 -12.50 -11.33 -11.02
C TYR A 195 -13.05 -12.75 -11.18
N ASP A 196 -12.62 -13.46 -12.21
CA ASP A 196 -13.14 -14.79 -12.57
C ASP A 196 -12.79 -15.86 -11.56
N THR A 197 -11.61 -15.72 -10.97
CA THR A 197 -11.14 -16.61 -9.93
C THR A 197 -11.41 -15.90 -8.61
N GLY A 198 -12.47 -16.29 -7.93
CA GLY A 198 -12.71 -16.02 -6.51
C GLY A 198 -11.67 -16.73 -5.64
N GLY A 199 -10.38 -16.56 -5.98
CA GLY A 199 -9.29 -17.00 -5.14
C GLY A 199 -9.26 -16.11 -3.89
N PRO A 200 -8.82 -16.63 -2.73
CA PRO A 200 -8.77 -15.87 -1.49
C PRO A 200 -8.12 -14.49 -1.63
N ALA A 201 -7.13 -14.33 -2.52
CA ALA A 201 -6.40 -13.09 -2.73
C ALA A 201 -7.26 -11.92 -3.27
N PHE A 202 -8.26 -12.16 -4.13
CA PHE A 202 -9.09 -11.07 -4.67
C PHE A 202 -10.35 -10.81 -3.83
N GLU A 203 -10.89 -11.85 -3.20
CA GLU A 203 -12.09 -11.74 -2.35
C GLU A 203 -11.79 -11.24 -0.94
N SER A 204 -10.61 -11.56 -0.39
CA SER A 204 -10.23 -11.19 0.98
C SER A 204 -9.67 -9.77 1.08
N HIS A 205 -9.06 -9.25 0.00
CA HIS A 205 -8.35 -7.96 0.02
C HIS A 205 -9.08 -6.88 -0.80
N ARG A 206 -10.38 -6.70 -0.57
CA ARG A 206 -11.29 -5.76 -1.30
C ARG A 206 -10.85 -4.29 -1.27
N THR A 207 -9.89 -3.97 -0.42
CA THR A 207 -9.16 -2.70 -0.35
C THR A 207 -8.33 -2.44 -1.62
N TRP A 208 -8.13 -3.42 -2.52
CA TRP A 208 -7.37 -3.25 -3.77
C TRP A 208 -7.95 -2.14 -4.65
N ILE A 209 -9.25 -1.84 -4.48
CA ILE A 209 -9.95 -0.81 -5.22
C ILE A 209 -9.33 0.61 -5.05
N PHE A 210 -8.66 0.84 -3.91
CA PHE A 210 -7.95 2.08 -3.60
C PHE A 210 -6.61 2.23 -4.34
N HIS A 211 -6.16 1.19 -5.04
CA HIS A 211 -4.87 1.17 -5.76
C HIS A 211 -5.05 1.09 -7.29
N ASN A 212 -6.27 1.24 -7.80
CA ASN A 212 -6.51 1.20 -9.24
C ASN A 212 -6.04 2.48 -9.91
N ALA A 213 -5.20 2.33 -10.94
CA ALA A 213 -4.89 3.45 -11.82
C ALA A 213 -6.06 3.67 -12.78
N VAL A 214 -6.99 4.54 -12.35
CA VAL A 214 -8.16 4.99 -13.11
C VAL A 214 -7.97 6.42 -13.55
N TYR A 215 -8.19 6.69 -14.84
CA TYR A 215 -8.04 8.02 -15.40
C TYR A 215 -8.85 8.18 -16.68
N LEU A 216 -9.15 9.43 -17.01
CA LEU A 216 -9.49 9.79 -18.38
C LEU A 216 -8.20 10.01 -19.15
N GLU A 217 -8.18 9.61 -20.42
CA GLU A 217 -7.06 9.85 -21.31
C GLU A 217 -7.53 10.62 -22.53
N THR A 218 -6.83 11.70 -22.88
CA THR A 218 -7.11 12.48 -24.08
C THR A 218 -6.61 11.75 -25.33
N LYS A 219 -7.03 12.19 -26.52
CA LYS A 219 -6.46 11.73 -27.80
C LYS A 219 -4.94 11.89 -27.91
N SER A 220 -4.36 12.88 -27.22
CA SER A 220 -2.91 13.09 -27.15
C SER A 220 -2.18 12.14 -26.18
N GLY A 221 -2.91 11.28 -25.47
CA GLY A 221 -2.35 10.38 -24.45
C GLY A 221 -2.16 11.03 -23.08
N THR A 222 -2.64 12.26 -22.88
CA THR A 222 -2.56 12.94 -21.58
C THR A 222 -3.54 12.30 -20.61
N ARG A 223 -3.04 11.87 -19.45
CA ARG A 223 -3.85 11.28 -18.38
C ARG A 223 -4.40 12.37 -17.46
N VAL A 224 -5.69 12.31 -17.18
CA VAL A 224 -6.40 13.20 -16.25
C VAL A 224 -6.93 12.35 -15.09
N ARG A 225 -6.42 12.61 -13.89
CA ARG A 225 -6.83 11.91 -12.67
C ARG A 225 -8.24 12.37 -12.25
N PHE A 226 -8.99 11.45 -11.63
CA PHE A 226 -10.26 11.80 -10.99
C PHE A 226 -9.99 12.69 -9.77
N THR A 227 -10.99 13.45 -9.37
CA THR A 227 -10.95 14.34 -8.19
C THR A 227 -11.54 13.68 -6.96
N ASP A 228 -12.47 12.75 -7.14
CA ASP A 228 -13.18 12.07 -6.08
C ASP A 228 -13.69 10.70 -6.56
N PHE A 229 -14.00 9.81 -5.63
CA PHE A 229 -14.62 8.52 -5.92
C PHE A 229 -15.46 8.02 -4.75
N GLU A 230 -16.48 7.23 -5.05
CA GLU A 230 -17.33 6.58 -4.07
C GLU A 230 -17.38 5.08 -4.35
N THR A 231 -17.29 4.26 -3.30
CA THR A 231 -17.34 2.80 -3.42
C THR A 231 -18.63 2.25 -2.84
N THR A 232 -19.22 1.29 -3.53
CA THR A 232 -20.40 0.56 -3.04
C THR A 232 -20.23 -0.91 -3.32
N GLN A 233 -20.53 -1.76 -2.34
CA GLN A 233 -20.51 -3.21 -2.56
C GLN A 233 -21.77 -3.66 -3.31
N GLN A 234 -21.60 -4.55 -4.28
CA GLN A 234 -22.72 -5.25 -4.93
C GLN A 234 -22.85 -6.66 -4.34
N ALA A 235 -24.07 -7.15 -4.25
CA ALA A 235 -24.39 -8.44 -3.63
C ALA A 235 -23.82 -9.65 -4.39
N ASP A 236 -23.41 -9.45 -5.65
CA ASP A 236 -22.85 -10.46 -6.55
C ASP A 236 -21.32 -10.64 -6.41
N GLY A 237 -20.70 -10.00 -5.41
CA GLY A 237 -19.26 -10.05 -5.19
C GLY A 237 -18.46 -9.07 -6.05
N ALA A 238 -19.13 -8.30 -6.93
CA ALA A 238 -18.49 -7.21 -7.63
C ALA A 238 -18.31 -5.98 -6.72
N VAL A 239 -17.22 -5.25 -6.94
CA VAL A 239 -17.00 -3.93 -6.32
C VAL A 239 -17.46 -2.87 -7.31
N ALA A 240 -18.42 -2.04 -6.91
CA ALA A 240 -18.82 -0.88 -7.70
C ALA A 240 -18.10 0.38 -7.22
N VAL A 241 -17.67 1.20 -8.17
CA VAL A 241 -17.01 2.48 -7.90
C VAL A 241 -17.52 3.52 -8.87
N ASP A 242 -17.86 4.68 -8.35
CA ASP A 242 -18.25 5.85 -9.11
C ASP A 242 -17.14 6.91 -9.01
N TYR A 243 -16.44 7.15 -10.12
CA TYR A 243 -15.33 8.09 -10.20
C TYR A 243 -15.79 9.44 -10.75
N ARG A 244 -15.28 10.53 -10.20
CA ARG A 244 -15.69 11.90 -10.56
C ARG A 244 -14.50 12.73 -11.02
N TRP A 245 -14.66 13.44 -12.12
CA TRP A 245 -13.73 14.44 -12.62
C TRP A 245 -14.40 15.80 -12.63
N ARG A 246 -13.63 16.84 -12.29
CA ARG A 246 -14.08 18.23 -12.33
C ARG A 246 -13.22 19.05 -13.28
N LYS A 247 -13.83 20.06 -13.93
CA LYS A 247 -13.12 21.06 -14.74
C LYS A 247 -12.28 20.47 -15.87
N LEU A 248 -12.82 19.50 -16.59
CA LEU A 248 -12.17 18.95 -17.77
C LEU A 248 -12.16 20.00 -18.90
N PRO A 249 -11.00 20.29 -19.53
CA PRO A 249 -10.86 21.38 -20.48
C PRO A 249 -11.32 21.05 -21.91
N ALA A 250 -11.60 19.78 -22.21
CA ALA A 250 -11.95 19.32 -23.56
C ALA A 250 -13.40 18.77 -23.60
N PRO A 251 -14.03 18.69 -24.78
CA PRO A 251 -15.33 18.05 -24.91
C PRO A 251 -15.24 16.53 -24.66
N ALA A 252 -16.36 15.94 -24.25
CA ALA A 252 -16.45 14.52 -23.87
C ALA A 252 -15.83 13.56 -24.91
N ASN A 253 -16.02 13.86 -26.19
CA ASN A 253 -15.55 13.04 -27.31
C ASN A 253 -14.02 12.99 -27.50
N GLN A 254 -13.27 13.76 -26.72
CA GLN A 254 -11.81 13.73 -26.70
C GLN A 254 -11.23 12.82 -25.61
N TYR A 255 -12.08 12.31 -24.72
CA TYR A 255 -11.66 11.42 -23.64
C TYR A 255 -11.99 9.96 -23.94
N ARG A 256 -11.13 9.08 -23.43
CA ARG A 256 -11.44 7.67 -23.21
C ARG A 256 -11.27 7.37 -21.74
N PHE A 257 -12.17 6.56 -21.20
CA PHE A 257 -12.04 6.06 -19.83
C PHE A 257 -11.10 4.86 -19.82
N VAL A 258 -10.13 4.89 -18.90
CA VAL A 258 -9.14 3.83 -18.76
C VAL A 258 -9.13 3.34 -17.32
N TYR A 259 -9.23 2.03 -17.20
CA TYR A 259 -9.10 1.31 -15.94
C TYR A 259 -7.92 0.34 -16.07
N GLU A 260 -6.85 0.55 -15.31
CA GLU A 260 -5.73 -0.40 -15.24
C GLU A 260 -6.02 -1.45 -14.16
N ALA A 261 -6.36 -2.66 -14.59
CA ALA A 261 -6.68 -3.77 -13.69
C ALA A 261 -5.44 -4.65 -13.44
N PRO A 262 -5.10 -4.99 -12.18
CA PRO A 262 -4.20 -6.10 -11.90
C PRO A 262 -4.73 -7.40 -12.51
N THR A 263 -3.93 -8.11 -13.30
CA THR A 263 -4.32 -9.40 -13.89
C THR A 263 -3.56 -10.57 -13.28
N LEU A 264 -2.49 -10.28 -12.53
CA LEU A 264 -1.71 -11.23 -11.75
C LEU A 264 -1.30 -10.56 -10.43
N ILE A 265 -1.71 -11.16 -9.31
CA ILE A 265 -1.23 -10.81 -7.97
C ILE A 265 -0.27 -11.89 -7.50
N LEU A 266 0.88 -11.49 -6.97
CA LEU A 266 1.86 -12.39 -6.36
C LEU A 266 2.10 -12.00 -4.90
N ASP A 267 2.22 -12.99 -4.03
CA ASP A 267 2.69 -12.80 -2.66
C ASP A 267 4.22 -12.90 -2.64
N LEU A 268 4.90 -11.77 -2.46
CA LEU A 268 6.35 -11.75 -2.30
C LEU A 268 6.71 -11.93 -0.82
N PRO A 269 7.46 -12.98 -0.44
CA PRO A 269 7.89 -13.18 0.92
C PRO A 269 8.96 -12.15 1.31
N ILE A 270 8.86 -11.66 2.54
CA ILE A 270 9.82 -10.76 3.15
C ILE A 270 10.31 -11.43 4.43
N GLU A 271 11.48 -12.05 4.33
CA GLU A 271 12.13 -12.77 5.43
C GLU A 271 12.85 -11.75 6.32
N VAL A 272 12.35 -11.57 7.54
CA VAL A 272 12.89 -10.65 8.54
C VAL A 272 13.97 -11.36 9.33
N ASP A 273 15.14 -10.73 9.42
CA ASP A 273 16.24 -11.13 10.28
C ASP A 273 16.98 -9.86 10.72
N LEU A 274 16.49 -9.28 11.81
CA LEU A 274 17.00 -8.04 12.38
C LEU A 274 17.73 -8.37 13.67
N GLN A 275 18.97 -7.90 13.75
CA GLN A 275 19.87 -8.12 14.87
C GLN A 275 20.12 -6.81 15.61
N GLU A 276 20.38 -6.91 16.91
CA GLU A 276 20.86 -5.79 17.74
C GLU A 276 19.99 -4.53 17.67
N ILE A 277 18.66 -4.69 17.58
CA ILE A 277 17.74 -3.55 17.60
C ILE A 277 17.85 -2.89 18.98
N PRO A 278 18.26 -1.63 19.12
CA PRO A 278 18.38 -0.99 20.42
C PRO A 278 17.01 -0.73 21.05
N VAL A 279 16.95 -0.79 22.37
CA VAL A 279 15.75 -0.44 23.14
C VAL A 279 15.96 0.88 23.87
N ARG A 280 14.94 1.73 23.84
CA ARG A 280 14.86 2.98 24.59
C ARG A 280 13.68 2.91 25.56
N GLU A 281 13.92 3.39 26.78
CA GLU A 281 12.86 3.62 27.78
C GLU A 281 12.06 4.89 27.47
#